data_AF-A0A178UXZ9-F1
#
_entry.id   AF-A0A178UXZ9-F1
#
_cell.length_a   1.000
_cell.length_b   1.000
_cell.length_c   1.000
_cell.angle_alpha   90.00
_cell.angle_beta   90.00
_cell.angle_gamma   90.00
#
_symmetry.space_group_name_H-M   'P 1'
#
loop_
_entity.id
_entity.type
_entity.pdbx_description
1 polymer ?
#
loop_
_entity_poly.entity_id
_entity_poly.type
_entity_poly.pdbx_seq_one_letter_code
_entity_poly.pdbx_strand_id
1 'polypeptide(L)' 'MEEDKENAKRVVFVTVGTTSFDTLVKAVVSQNVKDELQKRGFTHLLIQMGRGIFFPTKVLLNHLLHSHCYSST' A
#
# COMPACT_ATOMS: atom_id res chain seq x y z
N MET A 1 -4.82 -33.05 6.97
CA MET A 1 -5.76 -32.13 6.30
C MET A 1 -5.25 -30.74 6.57
N GLU A 2 -4.60 -30.11 5.60
CA GLU A 2 -3.99 -28.78 5.76
C GLU A 2 -4.36 -27.95 4.51
N GLU A 3 -5.62 -27.52 4.48
CA GLU A 3 -6.21 -26.78 3.37
C GLU A 3 -6.97 -25.60 3.98
N ASP A 4 -6.28 -24.46 4.16
CA ASP A 4 -6.90 -23.15 4.44
C ASP A 4 -5.88 -21.98 4.43
N LYS A 5 -4.74 -22.11 3.73
CA LYS A 5 -3.76 -21.01 3.58
C LYS A 5 -4.00 -20.15 2.34
N GLU A 6 -4.94 -20.51 1.47
CA GLU A 6 -5.10 -19.88 0.15
C GLU A 6 -5.95 -18.58 0.17
N ASN A 7 -6.69 -18.30 1.24
CA ASN A 7 -7.61 -17.15 1.29
C ASN A 7 -7.29 -16.12 2.39
N ALA A 8 -6.17 -16.28 3.11
CA ALA A 8 -5.75 -15.29 4.09
C ALA A 8 -5.23 -14.04 3.37
N LYS A 9 -5.96 -12.92 3.46
CA LYS A 9 -5.52 -11.63 2.92
C LYS A 9 -4.20 -11.21 3.58
N ARG A 10 -3.10 -11.20 2.81
CA ARG A 10 -1.79 -10.75 3.26
C ARG A 10 -1.57 -9.32 2.78
N VAL A 11 -1.68 -8.38 3.71
CA VAL A 11 -1.63 -6.94 3.43
C VAL A 11 -0.27 -6.38 3.81
N VAL A 12 0.34 -5.61 2.91
CA VAL A 12 1.47 -4.73 3.23
C VAL A 12 0.91 -3.37 3.59
N PHE A 13 1.18 -2.92 4.82
CA PHE A 13 0.81 -1.58 5.26
C PHE A 13 2.05 -0.68 5.30
N VAL A 14 2.02 0.39 4.51
CA VAL A 14 3.06 1.41 4.46
C VAL A 14 2.52 2.67 5.12
N THR A 15 3.19 3.10 6.18
CA THR A 15 2.93 4.39 6.82
C THR A 15 4.05 5.35 6.49
N VAL A 16 3.71 6.57 6.11
CA VAL A 16 4.65 7.68 6.07
C VAL A 16 4.25 8.74 7.08
N GLY A 17 5.24 9.42 7.65
CA GLY A 17 5.02 10.54 8.56
C GLY A 17 4.41 11.76 7.86
N THR A 18 4.37 12.90 8.56
CA THR A 18 3.83 14.15 8.03
C THR A 18 4.70 14.81 6.96
N THR A 19 5.96 14.40 6.82
CA THR A 19 6.87 14.85 5.76
C THR A 19 6.41 14.36 4.40
N SER A 20 6.59 15.17 3.34
CA SER A 20 6.33 14.72 1.98
C SER A 20 7.33 13.64 1.58
N PHE A 21 6.82 12.43 1.34
CA PHE A 21 7.58 11.26 0.92
C PHE A 21 7.11 10.75 -0.45
N ASP A 22 6.71 11.65 -1.35
CA ASP A 22 6.16 11.31 -2.66
C ASP A 22 7.05 10.33 -3.45
N THR A 23 8.39 10.48 -3.36
CA THR A 23 9.35 9.57 -4.00
C THR A 23 9.28 8.15 -3.43
N LEU A 24 9.14 7.99 -2.12
CA LEU A 24 8.97 6.67 -1.49
C LEU A 24 7.65 6.04 -1.92
N VAL A 25 6.56 6.82 -1.90
CA VAL A 25 5.25 6.33 -2.34
C VAL A 25 5.31 5.88 -3.81
N LYS A 26 5.95 6.65 -4.69
CA LYS A 26 6.20 6.27 -6.09
C LYS A 26 6.99 4.97 -6.23
N ALA A 27 8.06 4.81 -5.45
CA ALA A 27 8.88 3.60 -5.47
C ALA A 27 8.06 2.37 -5.02
N VAL A 28 7.28 2.51 -3.95
CA VAL A 28 6.43 1.45 -3.40
C VAL A 28 5.34 1.00 -4.37
N VAL A 29 4.79 1.91 -5.18
CA VAL A 29 3.78 1.56 -6.20
C VAL A 29 4.37 1.23 -7.57
N SER A 30 5.70 1.14 -7.70
CA SER A 30 6.36 0.70 -8.93
C SER A 30 6.07 -0.78 -9.20
N GLN A 31 6.12 -1.17 -10.48
CA GLN A 31 5.83 -2.55 -10.88
C GLN A 31 6.81 -3.55 -10.25
N ASN A 32 8.09 -3.19 -10.20
CA ASN A 32 9.14 -4.03 -9.61
C ASN A 32 8.82 -4.41 -8.15
N VAL A 33 8.36 -3.45 -7.35
CA VAL A 33 7.98 -3.70 -5.96
C VAL A 33 6.72 -4.56 -5.88
N LYS A 34 5.70 -4.31 -6.73
CA LYS A 34 4.48 -5.12 -6.75
C LYS A 34 4.75 -6.57 -7.10
N ASP A 35 5.57 -6.82 -8.12
CA ASP A 35 5.89 -8.17 -8.57
C ASP A 35 6.60 -8.95 -7.45
N GLU A 36 7.51 -8.28 -6.73
CA GLU A 36 8.20 -8.87 -5.59
C GLU A 36 7.26 -9.15 -4.41
N LEU A 37 6.33 -8.23 -4.13
CA LEU A 37 5.30 -8.43 -3.10
C LEU A 37 4.36 -9.59 -3.46
N GLN A 38 3.96 -9.70 -4.73
CA GLN A 38 3.12 -10.80 -5.22
C GLN A 38 3.85 -12.15 -5.12
N LYS A 39 5.12 -12.23 -5.53
CA LYS A 39 5.94 -13.45 -5.38
C LYS A 39 6.04 -13.92 -3.93
N ARG A 40 6.00 -12.98 -2.98
CA ARG A 40 6.00 -13.26 -1.53
C ARG A 40 4.61 -13.60 -0.97
N GLY A 41 3.58 -13.58 -1.81
CA GLY A 41 2.20 -13.90 -1.46
C GLY A 41 1.42 -12.75 -0.83
N PHE A 42 1.88 -11.51 -0.96
CA PHE A 42 1.10 -10.35 -0.54
C PHE A 42 0.05 -10.02 -1.60
N THR A 43 -1.19 -9.89 -1.16
CA THR A 43 -2.34 -9.70 -2.03
C THR A 43 -2.83 -8.26 -2.05
N HIS A 44 -2.47 -7.46 -1.04
CA HIS A 44 -2.94 -6.09 -0.90
C HIS A 44 -1.79 -5.19 -0.44
N LEU A 45 -1.82 -3.95 -0.91
CA LEU A 45 -0.95 -2.87 -0.47
C LEU A 45 -1.85 -1.75 0.05
N LEU A 46 -1.58 -1.27 1.26
CA LEU A 46 -2.29 -0.16 1.92
C LEU A 46 -1.25 0.92 2.23
N ILE A 47 -1.48 2.16 1.78
CA ILE A 47 -0.55 3.26 2.01
C ILE A 47 -1.27 4.37 2.78
N GLN A 48 -0.82 4.65 3.99
CA GLN A 48 -1.17 5.85 4.74
C GLN A 48 -0.20 6.97 4.36
N MET A 49 -0.73 8.05 3.81
CA MET A 49 0.03 9.21 3.38
C MET A 49 -0.20 10.40 4.31
N GLY A 50 0.86 11.19 4.56
CA GLY A 50 0.82 12.46 5.27
C GLY A 50 0.54 13.64 4.33
N ARG A 51 1.33 14.73 4.43
CA ARG A 51 1.18 15.95 3.60
C ARG A 51 1.66 15.80 2.13
N GLY A 52 1.87 14.56 1.66
CA GLY A 52 2.29 14.30 0.28
C GLY A 52 1.20 14.69 -0.71
N ILE A 53 1.58 15.05 -1.93
CA ILE A 53 0.66 15.41 -3.02
C ILE A 53 0.52 14.31 -4.06
N PHE A 54 1.38 13.28 -3.98
CA PHE A 54 1.30 12.13 -4.87
C PHE A 54 0.25 11.14 -4.36
N PHE A 55 -0.87 11.06 -5.04
CA PHE A 55 -1.90 10.06 -4.78
C PHE A 55 -1.73 8.90 -5.75
N PRO A 56 -1.48 7.66 -5.27
CA PRO A 56 -1.46 6.52 -6.16
C PRO A 56 -2.86 6.32 -6.74
N THR A 57 -3.00 6.55 -8.05
CA THR A 57 -4.24 6.32 -8.80
C THR A 57 -4.64 4.87 -8.63
N LYS A 58 -5.81 4.60 -8.03
CA LYS A 58 -6.44 3.29 -7.78
C LYS A 58 -5.62 2.14 -8.37
N VAL A 59 -4.59 1.74 -7.63
CA VAL A 59 -3.70 0.68 -8.06
C VAL A 59 -4.37 -0.62 -7.63
N LEU A 60 -5.25 -1.15 -8.49
CA LEU A 60 -5.93 -2.40 -8.21
C LEU A 60 -4.92 -3.56 -8.21
N LEU A 61 -4.44 -3.90 -7.02
CA LEU A 61 -4.56 -5.28 -6.56
C LEU A 61 -5.69 -5.23 -5.53
N ASN A 62 -6.91 -5.47 -6.03
CA ASN A 62 -8.23 -5.27 -5.39
C ASN A 62 -8.23 -4.51 -4.04
N HIS A 63 -8.63 -3.23 -4.10
CA HIS A 63 -9.00 -2.36 -2.98
C HIS A 63 -7.86 -1.78 -2.10
N LEU A 64 -7.30 -0.65 -2.56
CA LEU A 64 -6.63 0.34 -1.71
C LEU A 64 -7.68 1.16 -0.93
N LEU A 65 -7.65 1.11 0.41
CA LEU A 65 -8.40 2.01 1.29
C LEU A 65 -7.50 3.21 1.65
N HIS A 66 -7.86 4.41 1.19
CA HIS A 66 -7.17 5.64 1.61
C HIS A 66 -7.82 6.18 2.88
N SER A 67 -7.09 6.17 3.99
CA SER A 67 -7.46 6.94 5.19
C SER A 67 -6.86 8.34 5.06
N HIS A 68 -7.73 9.36 4.88
CA HIS A 68 -7.32 10.76 4.98
C HIS A 68 -7.34 11.16 6.46
N CYS A 69 -6.16 11.42 7.03
CA CYS A 69 -6.06 12.09 8.32
C CYS A 69 -5.87 13.59 8.09
N TYR A 70 -6.96 14.35 8.13
CA TYR A 70 -6.89 15.80 8.33
C TYR A 70 -6.74 16.08 9.82
N SER A 71 -5.55 16.47 10.27
CA SER A 71 -5.40 17.21 11.52
C SER A 71 -5.22 18.69 11.16
N SER A 72 -6.33 19.43 11.15
CA SER A 72 -6.29 20.90 11.22
C SER A 72 -5.62 21.29 12.54
N THR A 73 -4.57 22.10 12.45
CA THR A 73 -4.10 22.94 13.56
C THR A 73 -4.54 24.36 13.26
#